data_AF-A0A9D3X5K5-F1
#
_entry.id   AF-A0A9D3X5K5-F1
#
_cell.length_a   1.000
_cell.length_b   1.000
_cell.length_c   1.000
_cell.angle_alpha   90.00
_cell.angle_beta   90.00
_cell.angle_gamma   90.00
#
_symmetry.space_group_name_H-M   'P 1'
#
loop_
_entity.id
_entity.type
_entity.pdbx_description
1 polymer ?
#
loop_
_entity_poly.entity_id
_entity_poly.type
_entity_poly.pdbx_seq_one_letter_code
_entity_poly.pdbx_strand_id
1 'polypeptide(L)'
;MSPETHVMAKDKEIETRPKDWALSLLFDCLFVFKLGANSARGAAGTAQEVRKTAERLQAELEALKGSSDPETLEFLQALEAPVRIASRVLTENQRLRRELEELKGRLAAPPPLEPASQPPAPWASSPWTSQPSPPWATWSTALPLQVCVSGKTAGCERQFLEQVAQLLAAQGISLQAGEYEPHSSRPLLLFCPISSRSGTDISNALEGIPAARKMILVVLHHQPNERAELYASSRREAQHPGLLHTVDGCFSTHSGFYQCQANAAAVASVSAALQQLALAGH
;
A
#
# COMPACT_ATOMS: atom_id res chain seq x y z
N MET A 1 68.53 28.57 -18.97
CA MET A 1 67.35 28.07 -19.71
C MET A 1 66.69 27.06 -18.81
N SER A 2 65.59 27.48 -18.18
CA SER A 2 64.84 26.77 -17.14
C SER A 2 63.77 25.83 -17.74
N PRO A 3 63.13 24.96 -16.94
CA PRO A 3 62.86 23.56 -17.27
C PRO A 3 61.43 23.24 -17.75
N GLU A 4 61.30 21.99 -18.23
CA GLU A 4 60.17 21.05 -18.11
C GLU A 4 58.71 21.55 -18.23
N THR A 5 58.02 21.10 -19.28
CA THR A 5 56.55 21.00 -19.29
C THR A 5 56.13 19.54 -19.13
N HIS A 6 55.97 19.14 -17.87
CA HIS A 6 55.28 17.92 -17.48
C HIS A 6 53.77 18.14 -17.65
N VAL A 7 53.12 17.35 -18.50
CA VAL A 7 51.67 17.34 -18.68
C VAL A 7 51.05 16.67 -17.45
N MET A 8 50.65 17.47 -16.47
CA MET A 8 49.78 17.05 -15.37
C MET A 8 48.35 16.97 -15.88
N ALA A 9 47.79 15.77 -15.84
CA ALA A 9 46.36 15.55 -15.87
C ALA A 9 45.73 16.36 -14.73
N LYS A 10 44.78 17.23 -15.06
CA LYS A 10 43.89 17.83 -14.07
C LYS A 10 42.92 16.74 -13.62
N ASP A 11 43.28 16.03 -12.57
CA ASP A 11 42.31 15.34 -11.74
C ASP A 11 41.34 16.40 -11.20
N LYS A 12 40.10 16.31 -11.71
CA LYS A 12 38.99 17.12 -11.27
C LYS A 12 38.48 16.46 -10.00
N GLU A 13 39.19 16.68 -8.90
CA GLU A 13 38.78 16.30 -7.56
C GLU A 13 37.43 16.96 -7.28
N ILE A 14 36.38 16.14 -7.27
CA ILE A 14 35.04 16.55 -6.88
C ILE A 14 35.11 16.70 -5.36
N GLU A 15 35.43 17.91 -4.91
CA GLU A 15 35.32 18.32 -3.51
C GLU A 15 33.82 18.35 -3.12
N THR A 16 33.26 17.18 -2.82
CA THR A 16 31.95 17.06 -2.20
C THR A 16 32.08 17.49 -0.74
N ARG A 17 31.33 18.53 -0.36
CA ARG A 17 31.42 19.12 0.97
C ARG A 17 30.93 18.11 2.02
N PRO A 18 31.47 18.12 3.25
CA PRO A 18 31.06 17.23 4.33
C PRO A 18 29.56 17.23 4.66
N LYS A 19 28.83 18.28 4.26
CA LYS A 19 27.41 18.44 4.55
C LYS A 19 26.51 17.68 3.57
N ASP A 20 27.03 17.37 2.37
CA ASP A 20 26.26 16.71 1.32
C ASP A 20 26.19 15.19 1.55
N TRP A 21 27.20 14.58 2.18
CA TRP A 21 27.18 13.15 2.54
C TRP A 21 26.27 12.86 3.73
N ALA A 22 26.25 13.74 4.74
CA ALA A 22 25.40 13.57 5.92
C ALA A 22 23.90 13.64 5.58
N LEU A 23 23.54 14.51 4.62
CA LEU A 23 22.18 14.58 4.08
C LEU A 23 21.79 13.32 3.31
N SER A 24 22.71 12.73 2.55
CA SER A 24 22.48 11.46 1.85
C SER A 24 22.25 10.31 2.83
N LEU A 25 23.07 10.21 3.88
CA LEU A 25 22.95 9.16 4.90
C LEU A 25 21.64 9.30 5.71
N LEU A 26 21.23 10.54 6.03
CA LEU A 26 19.93 10.82 6.65
C LEU A 26 18.76 10.41 5.75
N PHE A 27 18.88 10.66 4.44
CA PHE A 27 17.84 10.27 3.47
C PHE A 27 17.70 8.75 3.40
N ASP A 28 18.83 8.03 3.35
CA ASP A 28 18.84 6.56 3.29
C ASP A 28 18.39 5.92 4.61
N CYS A 29 18.77 6.47 5.77
CA CYS A 29 18.26 6.02 7.07
C CYS A 29 16.75 6.24 7.21
N LEU A 30 16.25 7.39 6.75
CA LEU A 30 14.82 7.70 6.77
C LEU A 30 14.06 6.80 5.78
N PHE A 31 14.65 6.48 4.63
CA PHE A 31 14.10 5.55 3.64
C PHE A 31 13.97 4.14 4.21
N VAL A 32 15.00 3.62 4.89
CA VAL A 32 14.97 2.29 5.54
C VAL A 32 13.95 2.25 6.68
N PHE A 33 13.87 3.28 7.52
CA PHE A 33 12.85 3.35 8.59
C PHE A 33 11.43 3.43 8.02
N LYS A 34 11.23 4.17 6.92
CA LYS A 34 9.93 4.36 6.27
C LYS A 34 9.49 3.11 5.49
N LEU A 35 10.41 2.34 4.93
CA LEU A 35 10.13 1.02 4.37
C LEU A 35 9.83 -0.03 5.45
N GLY A 36 10.56 0.00 6.58
CA GLY A 36 10.32 -0.88 7.72
C GLY A 36 8.95 -0.69 8.37
N ALA A 37 8.45 0.55 8.42
CA ALA A 37 7.12 0.86 8.97
C ALA A 37 5.95 0.43 8.05
N ASN A 38 6.19 0.25 6.75
CA ASN A 38 5.15 -0.04 5.75
C ASN A 38 5.10 -1.52 5.32
N SER A 39 5.94 -2.40 5.87
CA SER A 39 6.09 -3.77 5.39
C SER A 39 5.18 -4.76 6.11
N ALA A 40 3.92 -4.79 5.69
CA ALA A 40 3.03 -5.92 5.91
C ALA A 40 2.28 -6.29 4.62
N ARG A 41 3.01 -6.44 3.50
CA ARG A 41 2.63 -7.23 2.30
C ARG A 41 3.67 -7.06 1.19
N GLY A 42 4.21 -8.17 0.67
CA GLY A 42 5.15 -8.19 -0.46
C GLY A 42 6.57 -8.61 -0.06
N ALA A 43 6.69 -9.77 0.57
CA ALA A 43 7.69 -10.00 1.60
C ALA A 43 9.12 -10.31 1.12
N ALA A 44 9.36 -10.75 -0.12
CA ALA A 44 10.69 -11.24 -0.54
C ALA A 44 11.55 -10.17 -1.25
N GLY A 45 10.99 -9.47 -2.24
CA GLY A 45 11.71 -8.45 -3.01
C GLY A 45 12.02 -7.18 -2.21
N THR A 46 11.05 -6.70 -1.42
CA THR A 46 11.24 -5.50 -0.58
C THR A 46 12.15 -5.77 0.62
N ALA A 47 12.11 -6.97 1.20
CA ALA A 47 12.99 -7.33 2.32
C ALA A 47 14.45 -7.50 1.89
N GLN A 48 14.69 -8.00 0.68
CA GLN A 48 16.04 -8.14 0.14
C GLN A 48 16.64 -6.78 -0.23
N GLU A 49 15.83 -5.86 -0.75
CA GLU A 49 16.26 -4.49 -1.03
C GLU A 49 16.55 -3.72 0.26
N VAL A 50 15.63 -3.75 1.23
CA VAL A 50 15.83 -3.18 2.57
C VAL A 50 17.07 -3.77 3.24
N ARG A 51 17.33 -5.06 3.07
CA ARG A 51 18.53 -5.72 3.59
C ARG A 51 19.81 -5.21 2.92
N LYS A 52 19.84 -5.10 1.59
CA LYS A 52 21.00 -4.54 0.86
C LYS A 52 21.28 -3.11 1.27
N THR A 53 20.25 -2.27 1.40
CA THR A 53 20.39 -0.88 1.86
C THR A 53 20.89 -0.84 3.30
N ALA A 54 20.38 -1.68 4.19
CA ALA A 54 20.85 -1.76 5.56
C ALA A 54 22.32 -2.23 5.66
N GLU A 55 22.74 -3.21 4.85
CA GLU A 55 24.13 -3.68 4.78
C GLU A 55 25.08 -2.60 4.23
N ARG A 56 24.64 -1.83 3.22
CA ARG A 56 25.40 -0.67 2.71
C ARG A 56 25.58 0.41 3.77
N LEU A 57 24.50 0.78 4.44
CA LEU A 57 24.54 1.80 5.51
C LEU A 57 25.40 1.36 6.69
N GLN A 58 25.37 0.07 7.05
CA GLN A 58 26.22 -0.45 8.10
C GLN A 58 27.72 -0.34 7.71
N ALA A 59 28.08 -0.63 6.47
CA ALA A 59 29.45 -0.52 5.98
C ALA A 59 29.94 0.94 5.95
N GLU A 60 29.09 1.87 5.52
CA GLU A 60 29.39 3.31 5.54
C GLU A 60 29.54 3.84 6.98
N LEU A 61 28.69 3.39 7.90
CA LEU A 61 28.79 3.74 9.32
C LEU A 61 30.08 3.23 9.98
N GLU A 62 30.53 2.01 9.65
CA GLU A 62 31.81 1.47 10.14
C GLU A 62 33.01 2.22 9.54
N ALA A 63 32.92 2.69 8.30
CA ALA A 63 33.95 3.55 7.70
C ALA A 63 34.04 4.92 8.39
N LEU A 64 32.90 5.47 8.83
CA LEU A 64 32.80 6.75 9.53
C LEU A 64 33.29 6.71 10.99
N LYS A 65 33.28 5.55 11.65
CA LYS A 65 33.78 5.38 13.05
C LYS A 65 35.28 5.71 13.24
N GLY A 66 36.05 5.79 12.16
CA GLY A 66 37.47 6.22 12.20
C GLY A 66 37.69 7.73 12.07
N SER A 67 36.63 8.51 11.85
CA SER A 67 36.72 9.97 11.71
C SER A 67 37.00 10.64 13.07
N SER A 68 37.94 11.58 13.10
CA SER A 68 38.25 12.39 14.29
C SER A 68 37.50 13.74 14.31
N ASP A 69 36.53 13.92 13.41
CA ASP A 69 35.74 15.15 13.31
C ASP A 69 34.62 15.19 14.38
N PRO A 70 34.53 16.25 15.21
CA PRO A 70 33.56 16.35 16.29
C PRO A 70 32.09 16.34 15.84
N GLU A 71 31.78 17.00 14.71
CA GLU A 71 30.41 17.06 14.16
C GLU A 71 29.99 15.67 13.63
N THR A 72 30.92 14.95 13.00
CA THR A 72 30.73 13.56 12.57
C THR A 72 30.49 12.63 13.76
N LEU A 73 31.19 12.82 14.88
CA LEU A 73 31.02 12.01 16.08
C LEU A 73 29.66 12.20 16.75
N GLU A 74 29.17 13.44 16.84
CA GLU A 74 27.85 13.76 17.38
C GLU A 74 26.73 13.16 16.50
N PHE A 75 26.90 13.25 15.18
CA PHE A 75 25.99 12.63 14.22
C PHE A 75 25.98 11.10 14.33
N LEU A 76 27.14 10.46 14.48
CA LEU A 76 27.24 9.00 14.69
C LEU A 76 26.59 8.56 16.01
N GLN A 77 26.74 9.34 17.07
CA GLN A 77 26.07 9.08 18.36
C GLN A 77 24.54 9.19 18.23
N ALA A 78 24.03 10.18 17.48
CA ALA A 78 22.60 10.33 17.24
C ALA A 78 22.00 9.16 16.45
N LEU A 79 22.78 8.53 15.55
CA LEU A 79 22.34 7.39 14.75
C LEU A 79 22.44 6.04 15.46
N GLU A 80 23.19 5.94 16.55
CA GLU A 80 23.47 4.66 17.21
C GLU A 80 22.20 3.95 17.72
N ALA A 81 21.32 4.68 18.40
CA ALA A 81 20.09 4.10 18.96
C ALA A 81 19.08 3.67 17.87
N PRO A 82 18.78 4.51 16.85
CA PRO A 82 17.95 4.10 15.71
C PRO A 82 18.46 2.85 14.99
N VAL A 83 19.77 2.76 14.71
CA VAL A 83 20.39 1.61 14.02
C VAL A 83 20.28 0.34 14.87
N ARG A 84 20.52 0.44 16.18
CA ARG A 84 20.38 -0.68 17.12
C ARG A 84 18.94 -1.23 17.16
N ILE A 85 17.95 -0.33 17.17
CA ILE A 85 16.54 -0.71 17.16
C ILE A 85 16.18 -1.40 15.83
N ALA A 86 16.60 -0.82 14.70
CA ALA A 86 16.36 -1.38 13.38
C ALA A 86 16.96 -2.79 13.24
N SER A 87 18.19 -3.00 13.72
CA SER A 87 18.84 -4.31 13.75
C SER A 87 18.00 -5.36 14.49
N ARG A 88 17.51 -5.02 15.70
CA ARG A 88 16.66 -5.93 16.49
C ARG A 88 15.35 -6.27 15.77
N VAL A 89 14.69 -5.26 15.18
CA VAL A 89 13.43 -5.45 14.44
C VAL A 89 13.63 -6.33 13.20
N LEU A 90 14.76 -6.19 12.50
CA LEU A 90 15.10 -7.04 11.36
C LEU A 90 15.34 -8.49 11.78
N THR A 91 16.06 -8.72 12.88
CA THR A 91 16.29 -10.07 13.41
C THR A 91 14.98 -10.76 13.77
N GLU A 92 14.06 -10.07 14.46
CA GLU A 92 12.78 -10.65 14.85
C GLU A 92 11.88 -10.92 13.64
N ASN A 93 11.86 -10.02 12.65
CA ASN A 93 11.14 -10.25 11.40
C ASN A 93 11.66 -11.48 10.63
N GLN A 94 12.97 -11.70 10.60
CA GLN A 94 13.54 -12.90 9.97
C GLN A 94 13.13 -14.18 10.71
N ARG A 95 13.09 -14.14 12.04
CA ARG A 95 12.62 -15.26 12.84
C ARG A 95 11.16 -15.59 12.54
N LEU A 96 10.27 -14.61 12.59
CA LEU A 96 8.83 -14.79 12.34
C LEU A 96 8.56 -15.37 10.95
N ARG A 97 9.35 -14.99 9.94
CA ARG A 97 9.23 -15.53 8.59
C ARG A 97 9.62 -17.01 8.50
N ARG A 98 10.64 -17.45 9.25
CA ARG A 98 11.00 -18.87 9.32
C ARG A 98 9.90 -19.68 10.01
N GLU A 99 9.39 -19.20 11.12
CA GLU A 99 8.29 -19.86 11.85
C GLU A 99 7.02 -19.96 10.98
N LEU A 100 6.72 -18.93 10.19
CA LEU A 100 5.58 -18.94 9.25
C LEU A 100 5.75 -20.00 8.15
N GLU A 101 6.94 -20.12 7.56
CA GLU A 101 7.20 -21.16 6.54
C GLU A 101 7.22 -22.57 7.13
N GLU A 102 7.69 -22.75 8.37
CA GLU A 102 7.61 -24.03 9.08
C GLU A 102 6.16 -24.46 9.32
N LEU A 103 5.31 -23.54 9.82
CA LEU A 103 3.89 -23.80 10.05
C LEU A 103 3.15 -24.11 8.74
N LYS A 104 3.47 -23.40 7.67
CA LYS A 104 2.91 -23.64 6.34
C LYS A 104 3.32 -25.02 5.79
N GLY A 105 4.57 -25.43 6.01
CA GLY A 105 5.04 -26.76 5.66
C GLY A 105 4.32 -27.88 6.42
N ARG A 106 4.03 -27.67 7.71
CA ARG A 106 3.26 -28.62 8.53
C ARG A 106 1.80 -28.77 8.09
N LEU A 107 1.18 -27.71 7.59
CA LEU A 107 -0.19 -27.74 7.08
C LEU A 107 -0.31 -28.33 5.67
N ALA A 108 0.77 -28.29 4.88
CA ALA A 108 0.83 -28.81 3.52
C ALA A 108 1.16 -30.32 3.42
N ALA A 109 1.50 -30.98 4.53
CA ALA A 109 1.73 -32.42 4.55
C ALA A 109 0.39 -33.19 4.52
N PRO A 110 0.12 -34.05 3.51
CA PRO A 110 -1.07 -34.89 3.52
C PRO A 110 -0.95 -35.97 4.61
N PRO A 111 -2.06 -36.39 5.26
CA PRO A 111 -2.04 -37.53 6.16
C PRO A 111 -1.65 -38.81 5.40
N PRO A 112 -1.02 -39.81 6.07
CA PRO A 112 -0.64 -41.06 5.43
C PRO A 112 -1.85 -41.78 4.84
N LEU A 113 -1.79 -42.12 3.55
CA LEU A 113 -2.84 -42.86 2.85
C LEU A 113 -2.79 -44.34 3.23
N GLU A 114 -3.88 -44.84 3.82
CA GLU A 114 -4.14 -46.28 3.90
C GLU A 114 -4.50 -46.85 2.50
N PRO A 115 -4.15 -48.12 2.18
CA PRO A 115 -4.29 -48.64 0.83
C PRO A 115 -5.73 -49.05 0.49
N ALA A 116 -6.24 -48.54 -0.63
CA ALA A 116 -7.54 -48.91 -1.19
C ALA A 116 -7.49 -50.29 -1.90
N SER A 117 -8.41 -51.18 -1.53
CA SER A 117 -8.74 -52.40 -2.27
C SER A 117 -9.74 -52.09 -3.40
N GLN A 118 -9.37 -52.43 -4.63
CA GLN A 118 -10.16 -52.45 -5.88
C GLN A 118 -11.06 -53.72 -5.99
N PRO A 119 -11.84 -54.00 -7.08
CA PRO A 119 -12.66 -53.24 -8.07
C PRO A 119 -14.04 -53.99 -8.31
N PRO A 120 -14.74 -54.11 -9.49
CA PRO A 120 -14.72 -53.42 -10.80
C PRO A 120 -16.11 -53.04 -11.44
N ALA A 121 -16.08 -51.95 -12.23
CA ALA A 121 -16.57 -51.78 -13.63
C ALA A 121 -18.08 -51.98 -14.01
N PRO A 122 -18.49 -51.93 -15.30
CA PRO A 122 -18.53 -50.74 -16.18
C PRO A 122 -19.83 -50.70 -17.03
N TRP A 123 -20.69 -49.71 -16.90
CA TRP A 123 -21.61 -49.22 -17.96
C TRP A 123 -22.69 -48.34 -17.34
N ALA A 124 -22.93 -47.18 -17.93
CA ALA A 124 -24.25 -46.61 -18.14
C ALA A 124 -24.07 -45.25 -18.81
N SER A 125 -24.15 -45.25 -20.13
CA SER A 125 -24.43 -44.05 -20.90
C SER A 125 -25.73 -43.44 -20.39
N SER A 126 -25.71 -42.14 -20.06
CA SER A 126 -26.90 -41.31 -20.01
C SER A 126 -26.53 -39.89 -20.40
N PRO A 127 -27.14 -39.32 -21.45
CA PRO A 127 -27.00 -37.91 -21.78
C PRO A 127 -27.95 -37.14 -20.86
N TRP A 128 -27.44 -36.64 -19.73
CA TRP A 128 -28.26 -35.83 -18.82
C TRP A 128 -27.97 -34.34 -18.96
N THR A 129 -29.10 -33.66 -19.09
CA THR A 129 -29.43 -32.24 -19.10
C THR A 129 -28.46 -31.28 -18.41
N SER A 130 -28.41 -30.05 -18.95
CA SER A 130 -27.96 -28.86 -18.25
C SER A 130 -28.64 -28.77 -16.88
N GLN A 131 -27.98 -29.29 -15.85
CA GLN A 131 -28.33 -28.98 -14.48
C GLN A 131 -28.00 -27.51 -14.23
N PRO A 132 -28.95 -26.69 -13.77
CA PRO A 132 -28.58 -25.45 -13.09
C PRO A 132 -27.82 -25.84 -11.81
N SER A 133 -26.79 -25.05 -11.51
CA SER A 133 -25.94 -25.18 -10.33
C SER A 133 -26.74 -25.38 -9.03
N PRO A 134 -26.17 -26.07 -8.02
CA PRO A 134 -26.91 -26.43 -6.81
C PRO A 134 -27.40 -25.22 -5.99
N PRO A 135 -28.48 -25.38 -5.20
CA PRO A 135 -29.25 -24.30 -4.55
C PRO A 135 -28.59 -23.66 -3.32
N TRP A 136 -27.30 -23.88 -3.07
CA TRP A 136 -26.56 -23.08 -2.09
C TRP A 136 -26.19 -21.68 -2.61
N ALA A 137 -26.75 -21.28 -3.77
CA ALA A 137 -26.77 -19.94 -4.34
C ALA A 137 -26.32 -18.93 -3.29
N THR A 138 -25.03 -18.60 -3.34
CA THR A 138 -24.30 -17.80 -2.36
C THR A 138 -25.18 -16.65 -1.92
N TRP A 139 -25.77 -16.75 -0.72
CA TRP A 139 -26.49 -15.63 -0.13
C TRP A 139 -25.49 -14.49 -0.07
N SER A 140 -25.67 -13.52 -0.97
CA SER A 140 -24.79 -12.39 -1.05
C SER A 140 -25.38 -11.29 -0.18
N THR A 141 -24.61 -10.79 0.77
CA THR A 141 -25.04 -9.66 1.60
C THR A 141 -25.08 -8.43 0.71
N ALA A 142 -26.27 -7.84 0.52
CA ALA A 142 -26.41 -6.63 -0.26
C ALA A 142 -25.91 -5.41 0.54
N LEU A 143 -25.00 -4.64 -0.04
CA LEU A 143 -24.48 -3.40 0.55
C LEU A 143 -24.91 -2.20 -0.31
N PRO A 144 -26.01 -1.51 0.05
CA PRO A 144 -26.40 -0.27 -0.62
C PRO A 144 -25.42 0.85 -0.26
N LEU A 145 -24.83 1.46 -1.29
CA LEU A 145 -23.82 2.51 -1.18
C LEU A 145 -24.21 3.68 -2.08
N GLN A 146 -24.04 4.91 -1.62
CA GLN A 146 -24.10 6.07 -2.50
C GLN A 146 -22.73 6.55 -2.89
N VAL A 147 -22.61 7.06 -4.11
CA VAL A 147 -21.35 7.55 -4.68
C VAL A 147 -21.51 9.02 -5.02
N CYS A 148 -20.57 9.85 -4.56
CA CYS A 148 -20.47 11.25 -4.91
C CYS A 148 -19.06 11.53 -5.45
N VAL A 149 -18.96 12.39 -6.47
CA VAL A 149 -17.69 12.83 -7.03
C VAL A 149 -17.67 14.35 -7.02
N SER A 150 -16.75 14.97 -6.28
CA SER A 150 -16.71 16.43 -6.14
C SER A 150 -16.09 17.16 -7.34
N GLY A 151 -15.48 16.42 -8.27
CA GLY A 151 -14.76 17.01 -9.41
C GLY A 151 -14.56 16.04 -10.57
N LYS A 152 -13.67 16.41 -11.50
CA LYS A 152 -13.40 15.61 -12.70
C LYS A 152 -12.35 14.54 -12.42
N THR A 153 -12.73 13.29 -12.66
CA THR A 153 -11.93 12.09 -12.39
C THR A 153 -11.64 11.26 -13.64
N ALA A 154 -12.17 11.66 -14.81
CA ALA A 154 -12.00 10.97 -16.09
C ALA A 154 -12.37 9.46 -16.05
N GLY A 155 -13.34 9.06 -15.23
CA GLY A 155 -13.76 7.66 -15.08
C GLY A 155 -12.97 6.85 -14.06
N CYS A 156 -11.98 7.45 -13.39
CA CYS A 156 -11.21 6.82 -12.32
C CYS A 156 -12.11 6.27 -11.19
N GLU A 157 -13.17 6.99 -10.84
CA GLU A 157 -14.15 6.60 -9.83
C GLU A 157 -14.84 5.27 -10.19
N ARG A 158 -15.15 5.06 -11.47
CA ARG A 158 -15.82 3.85 -11.97
C ARG A 158 -14.88 2.66 -11.93
N GLN A 159 -13.64 2.84 -12.40
CA GLN A 159 -12.61 1.81 -12.34
C GLN A 159 -12.26 1.42 -10.90
N PHE A 160 -12.20 2.40 -10.00
CA PHE A 160 -12.00 2.17 -8.57
C PHE A 160 -13.13 1.34 -7.97
N LEU A 161 -14.39 1.74 -8.23
CA LEU A 161 -15.59 1.05 -7.74
C LEU A 161 -15.69 -0.38 -8.26
N GLU A 162 -15.34 -0.61 -9.52
CA GLU A 162 -15.34 -1.95 -10.11
C GLU A 162 -14.36 -2.87 -9.38
N GLN A 163 -13.14 -2.40 -9.09
CA GLN A 163 -12.16 -3.18 -8.33
C GLN A 163 -12.63 -3.46 -6.90
N VAL A 164 -13.23 -2.47 -6.22
CA VAL A 164 -13.83 -2.68 -4.89
C VAL A 164 -14.96 -3.69 -4.94
N ALA A 165 -15.85 -3.60 -5.93
CA ALA A 165 -16.96 -4.52 -6.10
C ALA A 165 -16.47 -5.96 -6.35
N GLN A 166 -15.41 -6.15 -7.13
CA GLN A 166 -14.79 -7.46 -7.35
C GLN A 166 -14.25 -8.06 -6.05
N LEU A 167 -13.57 -7.28 -5.21
CA LEU A 167 -13.07 -7.74 -3.91
C LEU A 167 -14.20 -8.09 -2.94
N LEU A 168 -15.26 -7.29 -2.90
CA LEU A 168 -16.44 -7.56 -2.07
C LEU A 168 -17.21 -8.79 -2.56
N ALA A 169 -17.34 -8.98 -3.87
CA ALA A 169 -18.02 -10.14 -4.45
C ALA A 169 -17.29 -11.45 -4.09
N ALA A 170 -15.95 -11.44 -4.08
CA ALA A 170 -15.15 -12.58 -3.60
C ALA A 170 -15.40 -12.93 -2.11
N GLN A 171 -15.99 -12.01 -1.35
CA GLN A 171 -16.37 -12.18 0.05
C GLN A 171 -17.88 -12.43 0.23
N GLY A 172 -18.63 -12.63 -0.86
CA GLY A 172 -20.08 -12.82 -0.80
C GLY A 172 -20.86 -11.53 -0.48
N ILE A 173 -20.32 -10.35 -0.81
CA ILE A 173 -21.00 -9.07 -0.65
C ILE A 173 -21.30 -8.48 -2.03
N SER A 174 -22.56 -8.16 -2.28
CA SER A 174 -23.02 -7.51 -3.51
C SER A 174 -23.12 -6.01 -3.27
N LEU A 175 -22.19 -5.24 -3.85
CA LEU A 175 -22.19 -3.79 -3.77
C LEU A 175 -23.26 -3.19 -4.68
N GLN A 176 -24.22 -2.47 -4.11
CA GLN A 176 -25.28 -1.76 -4.82
C GLN A 176 -24.99 -0.25 -4.80
N ALA A 177 -24.07 0.17 -5.67
CA ALA A 177 -23.71 1.57 -5.80
C ALA A 177 -24.80 2.35 -6.56
N GLY A 178 -25.28 3.44 -5.96
CA GLY A 178 -26.21 4.39 -6.56
C GLY A 178 -25.70 5.82 -6.48
N GLU A 179 -26.40 6.72 -7.16
CA GLU A 179 -26.08 8.15 -7.14
C GLU A 179 -26.29 8.77 -5.75
N TYR A 180 -25.62 9.91 -5.53
CA TYR A 180 -25.72 10.66 -4.29
C TYR A 180 -27.07 11.36 -4.16
N GLU A 181 -27.73 11.09 -3.03
CA GLU A 181 -28.95 11.75 -2.59
C GLU A 181 -28.67 12.42 -1.23
N PRO A 182 -28.92 13.74 -1.08
CA PRO A 182 -28.59 14.47 0.13
C PRO A 182 -29.23 13.92 1.41
N HIS A 183 -30.47 13.42 1.29
CA HIS A 183 -31.29 12.99 2.42
C HIS A 183 -31.22 11.48 2.69
N SER A 184 -30.33 10.74 2.02
CA SER A 184 -30.17 9.30 2.24
C SER A 184 -29.36 9.02 3.50
N SER A 185 -29.80 8.03 4.28
CA SER A 185 -29.03 7.45 5.39
C SER A 185 -27.99 6.42 4.95
N ARG A 186 -27.96 6.06 3.65
CA ARG A 186 -27.01 5.08 3.11
C ARG A 186 -25.57 5.60 3.24
N PRO A 187 -24.60 4.70 3.52
CA PRO A 187 -23.19 5.07 3.51
C PRO A 187 -22.79 5.75 2.20
N LEU A 188 -21.82 6.65 2.29
CA LEU A 188 -21.32 7.43 1.16
C LEU A 188 -19.86 7.07 0.87
N LEU A 189 -19.57 6.77 -0.40
CA LEU A 189 -18.21 6.79 -0.92
C LEU A 189 -18.02 8.08 -1.71
N LEU A 190 -17.20 8.98 -1.17
CA LEU A 190 -16.95 10.30 -1.73
C LEU A 190 -15.59 10.31 -2.43
N PHE A 191 -15.57 10.65 -3.71
CA PHE A 191 -14.35 10.84 -4.49
C PHE A 191 -14.00 12.32 -4.58
N CYS A 192 -12.79 12.65 -4.16
CA CYS A 192 -12.26 14.01 -4.17
C CYS A 192 -10.97 14.07 -5.01
N PRO A 193 -11.06 14.37 -6.32
CA PRO A 193 -9.87 14.66 -7.10
C PRO A 193 -9.23 15.98 -6.66
N ILE A 194 -7.92 15.94 -6.40
CA ILE A 194 -7.14 17.13 -6.08
C ILE A 194 -6.80 17.84 -7.39
N SER A 195 -7.37 19.03 -7.54
CA SER A 195 -7.21 19.90 -8.71
C SER A 195 -6.36 21.12 -8.41
N SER A 196 -6.29 21.53 -7.14
CA SER A 196 -5.60 22.74 -6.72
C SER A 196 -4.74 22.48 -5.48
N ARG A 197 -5.37 22.25 -4.33
CA ARG A 197 -4.76 22.07 -3.01
C ARG A 197 -5.59 21.10 -2.20
N SER A 198 -4.94 20.11 -1.59
CA SER A 198 -5.60 19.05 -0.82
C SER A 198 -6.64 19.59 0.17
N GLY A 199 -6.23 20.50 1.06
CA GLY A 199 -7.12 21.03 2.10
C GLY A 199 -8.36 21.75 1.58
N THR A 200 -8.23 22.55 0.51
CA THR A 200 -9.37 23.27 -0.08
C THR A 200 -10.31 22.31 -0.80
N ASP A 201 -9.78 21.44 -1.65
CA ASP A 201 -10.59 20.52 -2.45
C ASP A 201 -11.34 19.51 -1.52
N ILE A 202 -10.69 19.04 -0.46
CA ILE A 202 -11.30 18.16 0.55
C ILE A 202 -12.39 18.88 1.34
N SER A 203 -12.14 20.12 1.78
CA SER A 203 -13.15 20.90 2.52
C SER A 203 -14.40 21.11 1.67
N ASN A 204 -14.23 21.47 0.39
CA ASN A 204 -15.34 21.65 -0.54
C ASN A 204 -16.07 20.33 -0.83
N ALA A 205 -15.36 19.21 -0.94
CA ALA A 205 -15.97 17.91 -1.16
C ALA A 205 -16.83 17.43 0.03
N LEU A 206 -16.44 17.82 1.25
CA LEU A 206 -17.16 17.48 2.48
C LEU A 206 -18.28 18.47 2.80
N GLU A 207 -18.33 19.61 2.13
CA GLU A 207 -19.33 20.65 2.37
C GLU A 207 -20.75 20.14 2.11
N GLY A 208 -21.67 20.46 3.02
CA GLY A 208 -23.08 20.10 2.89
C GLY A 208 -23.41 18.63 3.17
N ILE A 209 -22.43 17.76 3.45
CA ILE A 209 -22.72 16.39 3.88
C ILE A 209 -23.22 16.39 5.33
N PRO A 210 -24.32 15.69 5.66
CA PRO A 210 -24.81 15.62 7.03
C PRO A 210 -23.81 14.94 7.98
N ALA A 211 -23.60 15.53 9.17
CA ALA A 211 -22.65 15.03 10.17
C ALA A 211 -22.91 13.57 10.61
N ALA A 212 -24.17 13.15 10.65
CA ALA A 212 -24.56 11.79 11.03
C ALA A 212 -24.29 10.74 9.93
N ARG A 213 -23.95 11.17 8.71
CA ARG A 213 -23.82 10.29 7.56
C ARG A 213 -22.44 9.63 7.52
N LYS A 214 -22.43 8.30 7.64
CA LYS A 214 -21.23 7.47 7.50
C LYS A 214 -20.64 7.61 6.09
N MET A 215 -19.37 7.99 6.01
CA MET A 215 -18.68 8.16 4.73
C MET A 215 -17.26 7.59 4.72
N ILE A 216 -16.79 7.23 3.53
CA ILE A 216 -15.38 6.97 3.22
C ILE A 216 -14.96 7.97 2.15
N LEU A 217 -13.85 8.67 2.39
CA LEU A 217 -13.28 9.65 1.46
C LEU A 217 -12.12 9.02 0.67
N VAL A 218 -12.22 9.06 -0.66
CA VAL A 218 -11.15 8.69 -1.59
C VAL A 218 -10.56 9.96 -2.19
N VAL A 219 -9.37 10.33 -1.75
CA VAL A 219 -8.64 11.49 -2.27
C VAL A 219 -7.80 11.04 -3.46
N LEU A 220 -8.08 11.59 -4.64
CA LEU A 220 -7.41 11.22 -5.89
C LEU A 220 -6.40 12.30 -6.28
N HIS A 221 -5.12 12.00 -6.14
CA HIS A 221 -4.02 12.87 -6.52
C HIS A 221 -3.75 12.73 -8.02
N HIS A 222 -3.74 13.86 -8.73
CA HIS A 222 -3.35 13.85 -10.14
C HIS A 222 -1.84 13.65 -10.25
N GLN A 223 -1.43 12.47 -10.72
CA GLN A 223 -0.03 12.09 -10.87
C GLN A 223 0.19 11.27 -12.15
N PRO A 224 1.29 11.51 -12.89
CA PRO A 224 1.72 10.59 -13.94
C PRO A 224 2.10 9.22 -13.35
N ASN A 225 1.83 8.14 -14.10
CA ASN A 225 2.14 6.76 -13.68
C ASN A 225 3.63 6.55 -13.31
N GLU A 226 4.53 7.29 -13.95
CA GLU A 226 5.98 7.25 -13.71
C GLU A 226 6.40 7.81 -12.35
N ARG A 227 5.50 8.47 -11.62
CA ARG A 227 5.75 9.10 -10.30
C ARG A 227 4.70 8.67 -9.27
N ALA A 228 4.33 7.38 -9.27
CA ALA A 228 3.28 6.82 -8.41
C ALA A 228 3.65 6.71 -6.91
N GLU A 229 4.33 7.73 -6.39
CA GLU A 229 4.64 7.89 -4.97
C GLU A 229 3.75 8.99 -4.38
N LEU A 230 2.96 8.62 -3.38
CA LEU A 230 2.21 9.58 -2.59
C LEU A 230 3.12 10.17 -1.52
N TYR A 231 3.42 11.47 -1.66
CA TYR A 231 4.37 12.16 -0.78
C TYR A 231 3.75 12.55 0.58
N ALA A 232 2.42 12.60 0.69
CA ALA A 232 1.69 12.96 1.91
C ALA A 232 0.34 12.25 1.98
N SER A 233 -0.12 11.94 3.20
CA SER A 233 -1.48 11.43 3.43
C SER A 233 -2.43 12.59 3.69
N SER A 234 -3.60 12.55 3.04
CA SER A 234 -4.63 13.60 3.17
C SER A 234 -5.52 13.46 4.41
N ARG A 235 -5.15 12.55 5.33
CA ARG A 235 -5.93 12.25 6.53
C ARG A 235 -6.03 13.44 7.49
N ARG A 236 -5.02 14.33 7.52
CA ARG A 236 -5.02 15.47 8.46
C ARG A 236 -5.98 16.57 8.01
N GLU A 237 -6.15 16.69 6.70
CA GLU A 237 -7.01 17.65 6.02
C GLU A 237 -8.48 17.21 6.02
N ALA A 238 -8.75 15.91 6.15
CA ALA A 238 -10.09 15.36 6.14
C ALA A 238 -10.70 15.33 7.56
N GLN A 239 -11.48 16.36 7.90
CA GLN A 239 -12.18 16.46 9.17
C GLN A 239 -13.69 16.54 8.96
N HIS A 240 -14.41 15.47 9.31
CA HIS A 240 -15.86 15.45 9.31
C HIS A 240 -16.38 14.38 10.30
N PRO A 241 -17.43 14.65 11.10
CA PRO A 241 -17.90 13.72 12.14
C PRO A 241 -18.34 12.35 11.61
N GLY A 242 -18.89 12.31 10.40
CA GLY A 242 -19.33 11.07 9.74
C GLY A 242 -18.23 10.30 9.00
N LEU A 243 -16.98 10.81 8.99
CA LEU A 243 -15.88 10.23 8.24
C LEU A 243 -15.29 9.01 8.94
N LEU A 244 -15.47 7.84 8.34
CA LEU A 244 -14.97 6.57 8.86
C LEU A 244 -13.54 6.30 8.40
N HIS A 245 -13.24 6.67 7.17
CA HIS A 245 -11.93 6.41 6.59
C HIS A 245 -11.57 7.42 5.50
N THR A 246 -10.28 7.72 5.39
CA THR A 246 -9.69 8.50 4.29
C THR A 246 -8.60 7.67 3.67
N VAL A 247 -8.68 7.50 2.36
CA VAL A 247 -7.65 6.83 1.56
C VAL A 247 -7.15 7.78 0.48
N ASP A 248 -5.87 7.64 0.15
CA ASP A 248 -5.22 8.39 -0.91
C ASP A 248 -4.98 7.44 -2.09
N GLY A 249 -5.31 7.88 -3.30
CA GLY A 249 -5.04 7.20 -4.56
C GLY A 249 -4.50 8.18 -5.59
N CYS A 250 -4.02 7.65 -6.71
CA CYS A 250 -3.47 8.41 -7.83
C CYS A 250 -4.29 8.18 -9.09
N PHE A 251 -4.40 9.21 -9.92
CA PHE A 251 -4.97 9.09 -11.26
C PHE A 251 -4.27 10.03 -12.23
N SER A 252 -4.38 9.74 -13.52
CA SER A 252 -3.93 10.66 -14.58
C SER A 252 -5.03 10.87 -15.60
N THR A 253 -5.02 12.00 -16.29
CA THR A 253 -6.02 12.28 -17.33
C THR A 253 -5.92 11.32 -18.51
N HIS A 254 -4.73 10.76 -18.75
CA HIS A 254 -4.48 9.86 -19.88
C HIS A 254 -4.76 8.39 -19.54
N SER A 255 -4.40 7.96 -18.34
CA SER A 255 -4.47 6.54 -17.93
C SER A 255 -5.62 6.25 -16.98
N GLY A 256 -6.33 7.28 -16.50
CA GLY A 256 -7.37 7.13 -15.48
C GLY A 256 -6.81 6.55 -14.19
N PHE A 257 -7.50 5.57 -13.63
CA PHE A 257 -7.04 4.79 -12.48
C PHE A 257 -6.06 3.70 -12.93
N TYR A 258 -4.76 3.92 -12.71
CA TYR A 258 -3.71 3.00 -13.14
C TYR A 258 -3.24 2.08 -12.00
N GLN A 259 -2.58 0.98 -12.35
CA GLN A 259 -2.04 0.06 -11.36
C GLN A 259 -0.80 0.67 -10.69
N CYS A 260 -0.92 0.91 -9.39
CA CYS A 260 0.21 1.24 -8.52
C CYS A 260 -0.08 0.77 -7.09
N GLN A 261 0.94 0.78 -6.24
CA GLN A 261 0.82 0.34 -4.85
C GLN A 261 -0.20 1.17 -4.06
N ALA A 262 -0.20 2.50 -4.25
CA ALA A 262 -1.16 3.40 -3.60
C ALA A 262 -2.60 3.04 -3.95
N ASN A 263 -2.87 2.85 -5.25
CA ASN A 263 -4.19 2.50 -5.76
C ASN A 263 -4.68 1.13 -5.28
N ALA A 264 -3.80 0.12 -5.30
CA ALA A 264 -4.13 -1.20 -4.76
C ALA A 264 -4.43 -1.15 -3.25
N ALA A 265 -3.65 -0.37 -2.48
CA ALA A 265 -3.87 -0.18 -1.06
C ALA A 265 -5.18 0.57 -0.77
N ALA A 266 -5.50 1.61 -1.56
CA ALA A 266 -6.74 2.35 -1.45
C ALA A 266 -7.97 1.46 -1.72
N VAL A 267 -7.96 0.69 -2.80
CA VAL A 267 -9.03 -0.27 -3.14
C VAL A 267 -9.21 -1.31 -2.02
N ALA A 268 -8.12 -1.91 -1.55
CA ALA A 268 -8.17 -2.91 -0.48
C ALA A 268 -8.71 -2.31 0.84
N SER A 269 -8.28 -1.09 1.18
CA SER A 269 -8.73 -0.41 2.40
C SER A 269 -10.22 -0.04 2.34
N VAL A 270 -10.68 0.51 1.20
CA VAL A 270 -12.11 0.80 1.00
C VAL A 270 -12.94 -0.47 1.03
N SER A 271 -12.49 -1.55 0.37
CA SER A 271 -13.18 -2.84 0.42
C SER A 271 -13.30 -3.36 1.84
N ALA A 272 -12.24 -3.30 2.64
CA ALA A 272 -12.28 -3.72 4.04
C ALA A 272 -13.25 -2.88 4.88
N ALA A 273 -13.24 -1.54 4.70
CA ALA A 273 -14.15 -0.66 5.42
C ALA A 273 -15.63 -0.90 5.03
N LEU A 274 -15.91 -1.12 3.75
CA LEU A 274 -17.25 -1.46 3.26
C LEU A 274 -17.70 -2.84 3.73
N GLN A 275 -16.80 -3.82 3.81
CA GLN A 275 -17.07 -5.13 4.40
C GLN A 275 -17.51 -5.00 5.86
N GLN A 276 -16.82 -4.19 6.66
CA GLN A 276 -17.21 -3.94 8.05
C GLN A 276 -18.60 -3.27 8.14
N LEU A 277 -18.93 -2.36 7.22
CA LEU A 277 -20.26 -1.76 7.16
C LEU A 277 -21.36 -2.76 6.80
N ALA A 278 -21.09 -3.70 5.88
CA ALA A 278 -22.02 -4.75 5.54
C ALA A 278 -22.30 -5.67 6.75
N LEU A 279 -21.26 -6.03 7.50
CA LEU A 279 -21.37 -6.90 8.68
C LEU A 279 -22.04 -6.20 9.87
N ALA A 280 -21.83 -4.89 10.05
CA ALA A 280 -22.44 -4.12 11.14
C ALA A 280 -23.92 -3.75 10.88
N GLY A 281 -24.43 -4.00 9.68
CA GLY A 281 -25.84 -3.82 9.30
C GLY A 281 -26.71 -5.06 9.58
N HIS A 282 -26.19 -6.05 10.30
CA HIS A 282 -26.89 -7.27 10.74
C HIS A 282 -27.01 -7.31 12.25
#